data_AF-A0A3A5JHN0-F1
#
_entry.id   AF-A0A3A5JHN0-F1
#
_cell.length_a   1.000
_cell.length_b   1.000
_cell.length_c   1.000
_cell.angle_alpha   90.00
_cell.angle_beta   90.00
_cell.angle_gamma   90.00
#
_symmetry.space_group_name_H-M   'P 1'
#
loop_
_entity.id
_entity.type
_entity.pdbx_description
1 polymer ?
#
loop_
_entity_poly.entity_id
_entity_poly.type
_entity_poly.pdbx_seq_one_letter_code
_entity_poly.pdbx_strand_id
1 'polypeptide(L)'
;MADDEAPEVAYEKRKLVRVGTLVRYKLIYPASTDRYPPGVCYALHYGVTDPAHPSSEVEWPVGPEQGTMLRYDNDHGDGTHHRHVDGDLDSDYEFPGSVAAIYERFFNETGTEPFGPSPEEYDI
;
A
#
# COMPACT_ATOMS: atom_id res chain seq x y z
N MET A 1 -18.53 26.53 -8.37
CA MET A 1 -17.71 26.28 -7.18
C MET A 1 -17.74 24.78 -7.02
N ALA A 2 -16.72 24.09 -7.56
CA ALA A 2 -16.64 22.64 -7.39
C ALA A 2 -16.23 22.40 -5.93
N ASP A 3 -16.98 21.56 -5.23
CA ASP A 3 -16.69 21.14 -3.88
C ASP A 3 -15.22 20.73 -3.76
N ASP A 4 -14.52 21.38 -2.84
CA ASP A 4 -13.17 21.09 -2.37
C ASP A 4 -13.26 19.82 -1.49
N GLU A 5 -13.71 18.71 -2.09
CA GLU A 5 -13.93 17.46 -1.39
C GLU A 5 -12.56 16.87 -1.06
N ALA A 6 -12.14 17.07 0.20
CA ALA A 6 -10.91 16.50 0.70
C ALA A 6 -10.91 14.98 0.46
N PRO A 7 -9.80 14.41 -0.01
CA PRO A 7 -9.72 13.01 -0.40
C PRO A 7 -10.06 12.13 0.80
N GLU A 8 -11.16 11.38 0.68
CA GLU A 8 -11.59 10.44 1.71
C GLU A 8 -10.93 9.08 1.48
N VAL A 9 -10.56 8.41 2.59
CA VAL A 9 -10.14 7.01 2.52
C VAL A 9 -11.38 6.18 2.22
N ALA A 10 -11.60 5.89 0.94
CA ALA A 10 -12.72 5.07 0.46
C ALA A 10 -12.68 3.66 1.07
N TYR A 11 -11.49 3.12 1.30
CA TYR A 11 -11.32 1.82 1.92
C TYR A 11 -10.01 1.70 2.70
N GLU A 12 -10.05 1.13 3.90
CA GLU A 12 -8.86 0.68 4.62
C GLU A 12 -9.12 -0.68 5.27
N LYS A 13 -8.16 -1.61 5.12
CA LYS A 13 -8.16 -2.86 5.88
C LYS A 13 -6.77 -3.25 6.30
N ARG A 14 -6.72 -3.94 7.44
CA ARG A 14 -5.52 -4.56 7.99
C ARG A 14 -5.84 -5.96 8.49
N LYS A 15 -4.92 -6.90 8.29
CA LYS A 15 -5.04 -8.28 8.79
C LYS A 15 -3.66 -8.80 9.17
N LEU A 16 -3.59 -9.44 10.33
CA LEU A 16 -2.46 -10.30 10.67
C LEU A 16 -2.51 -11.54 9.76
N VAL A 17 -1.53 -11.70 8.90
CA VAL A 17 -1.49 -12.82 7.94
C VAL A 17 -0.59 -13.95 8.44
N ARG A 18 0.41 -13.64 9.29
CA ARG A 18 1.28 -14.58 10.00
C ARG A 18 1.68 -13.97 11.35
N VAL A 19 2.24 -14.77 12.26
CA VAL A 19 2.77 -14.24 13.53
C VAL A 19 3.78 -13.12 13.25
N GLY A 20 3.56 -11.95 13.85
CA GLY A 20 4.41 -10.76 13.66
C GLY A 20 4.31 -10.06 12.30
N THR A 21 3.47 -10.54 11.37
CA THR A 21 3.34 -9.99 10.00
C THR A 21 1.91 -9.57 9.69
N LEU A 22 1.73 -8.34 9.22
CA LEU A 22 0.46 -7.83 8.73
C LEU A 22 0.51 -7.50 7.24
N VAL A 23 -0.68 -7.54 6.64
CA VAL A 23 -0.98 -6.78 5.43
C VAL A 23 -1.89 -5.63 5.85
N ARG A 24 -1.57 -4.41 5.42
CA ARG A 24 -2.46 -3.26 5.44
C ARG A 24 -2.60 -2.76 4.01
N TYR A 25 -3.82 -2.45 3.59
CA TYR A 25 -4.00 -1.70 2.36
C TYR A 25 -5.09 -0.67 2.50
N LYS A 26 -4.90 0.44 1.79
CA LYS A 26 -5.85 1.53 1.68
C LYS A 26 -6.04 1.93 0.22
N LEU A 27 -7.28 2.25 -0.12
CA LEU A 27 -7.69 2.86 -1.38
C LEU A 27 -8.31 4.22 -1.04
N ILE A 28 -7.86 5.26 -1.72
CA ILE A 28 -8.23 6.65 -1.48
C ILE A 28 -8.90 7.16 -2.76
N TYR A 29 -10.16 7.58 -2.64
CA TYR A 29 -10.99 8.01 -3.76
C TYR A 29 -12.08 9.00 -3.26
N PRO A 30 -12.39 10.08 -4.01
CA PRO A 30 -11.75 10.48 -5.26
C PRO A 30 -10.36 11.12 -5.02
N ALA A 31 -9.40 10.85 -5.92
CA ALA A 31 -8.12 11.57 -5.93
C ALA A 31 -8.30 12.93 -6.64
N SER A 32 -9.03 13.84 -6.00
CA SER A 32 -9.43 15.13 -6.59
C SER A 32 -8.70 16.31 -5.95
N THR A 33 -7.37 16.23 -5.78
CA THR A 33 -6.58 17.35 -5.25
C THR A 33 -5.21 17.41 -5.91
N ASP A 34 -4.55 18.57 -5.92
CA ASP A 34 -3.14 18.72 -6.37
C ASP A 34 -2.17 17.73 -5.71
N ARG A 35 -2.54 17.17 -4.55
CA ARG A 35 -1.77 16.17 -3.80
C ARG A 35 -1.88 14.75 -4.37
N TYR A 36 -2.92 14.42 -5.13
CA TYR A 36 -3.12 13.08 -5.67
C TYR A 36 -3.39 13.20 -7.17
N PRO A 37 -2.55 12.63 -8.04
CA PRO A 37 -2.75 12.73 -9.49
C PRO A 37 -4.13 12.16 -9.86
N PRO A 38 -4.74 12.66 -10.96
CA PRO A 38 -6.02 12.15 -11.42
C PRO A 38 -5.95 10.64 -11.61
N GLY A 39 -6.85 9.91 -10.94
CA GLY A 39 -6.83 8.45 -10.87
C GLY A 39 -7.09 7.94 -9.46
N VAL A 40 -6.38 6.89 -9.07
CA VAL A 40 -6.54 6.20 -7.78
C VAL A 40 -5.29 6.38 -6.92
N CYS A 41 -5.49 6.78 -5.67
CA CYS A 41 -4.42 6.81 -4.67
C CYS A 41 -4.52 5.58 -3.77
N TYR A 42 -3.39 4.96 -3.45
CA TYR A 42 -3.35 3.72 -2.69
C TYR A 42 -2.07 3.60 -1.86
N ALA A 43 -2.13 2.73 -0.86
CA ALA A 43 -0.94 2.14 -0.26
C ALA A 43 -1.24 0.70 0.14
N LEU A 44 -0.50 -0.26 -0.42
CA LEU A 44 -0.51 -1.68 -0.05
C LEU A 44 0.81 -1.97 0.66
N HIS A 45 0.76 -2.49 1.88
CA HIS A 45 1.92 -2.71 2.72
C HIS A 45 1.85 -4.12 3.32
N TYR A 46 2.88 -4.90 3.09
CA TYR A 46 3.20 -6.15 3.76
C TYR A 46 4.46 -5.96 4.60
N GLY A 47 4.33 -6.15 5.90
CA GLY A 47 5.38 -5.79 6.83
C GLY A 47 5.11 -6.25 8.25
N VAL A 48 6.01 -5.91 9.16
CA VAL A 48 5.86 -6.29 10.57
C VAL A 48 4.76 -5.51 11.27
N THR A 49 4.15 -6.12 12.27
CA THR A 49 2.95 -5.59 12.95
C THR A 49 3.19 -4.37 13.84
N ASP A 50 4.38 -4.31 14.43
CA ASP A 50 4.82 -3.19 15.25
C ASP A 50 6.30 -2.96 14.92
N PRO A 51 6.61 -2.18 13.87
CA PRO A 51 7.99 -1.88 13.53
C PRO A 51 8.70 -1.09 14.63
N ALA A 52 7.97 -0.38 15.50
CA ALA A 52 8.55 0.30 16.66
C ALA A 52 8.88 -0.68 17.81
N HIS A 53 8.19 -1.82 17.89
CA HIS A 53 8.42 -2.89 18.86
C HIS A 53 8.31 -4.28 18.19
N PRO A 54 9.32 -4.69 17.41
CA PRO A 54 9.32 -5.99 16.74
C PRO A 54 9.14 -7.14 17.75
N SER A 55 8.55 -8.26 17.32
CA SER A 55 8.61 -9.46 18.15
C SER A 55 10.07 -9.92 18.28
N SER A 56 10.41 -10.55 19.40
CA SER A 56 11.75 -11.09 19.70
C SER A 56 12.23 -12.19 18.73
N GLU A 57 11.40 -12.59 17.77
CA GLU A 57 11.69 -13.61 16.76
C GLU A 57 12.18 -13.02 15.42
N VAL A 58 12.21 -11.69 15.27
CA VAL A 58 12.69 -11.00 14.07
C VAL A 58 14.16 -10.61 14.23
N GLU A 59 15.05 -11.07 13.34
CA GLU A 59 16.46 -10.65 13.31
C GLU A 59 16.58 -9.21 12.74
N TRP A 60 17.36 -8.34 13.40
CA TRP A 60 17.28 -6.86 13.41
C TRP A 60 18.22 -6.17 12.37
N PRO A 61 17.97 -4.92 11.84
CA PRO A 61 17.19 -3.77 12.35
C PRO A 61 15.89 -3.40 11.60
N VAL A 62 14.86 -2.93 12.34
CA VAL A 62 13.56 -2.51 11.79
C VAL A 62 13.12 -1.11 12.30
N GLY A 63 13.56 -0.03 11.66
CA GLY A 63 12.81 1.24 11.66
C GLY A 63 11.44 1.11 10.97
N PRO A 64 10.56 2.15 11.03
CA PRO A 64 9.23 2.13 10.40
C PRO A 64 9.28 1.82 8.90
N GLU A 65 10.38 2.17 8.23
CA GLU A 65 10.64 1.86 6.82
C GLU A 65 11.23 0.45 6.65
N GLN A 66 12.11 0.03 7.55
CA GLN A 66 12.77 -1.28 7.54
C GLN A 66 11.83 -2.43 7.94
N GLY A 67 10.63 -2.11 8.45
CA GLY A 67 9.55 -3.08 8.73
C GLY A 67 8.72 -3.44 7.52
N THR A 68 8.97 -2.73 6.42
CA THR A 68 8.37 -2.97 5.13
C THR A 68 9.11 -4.09 4.44
N MET A 69 8.49 -5.25 4.33
CA MET A 69 9.00 -6.31 3.44
C MET A 69 8.64 -6.00 1.99
N LEU A 70 7.42 -5.51 1.76
CA LEU A 70 6.93 -5.08 0.46
C LEU A 70 5.90 -3.98 0.61
N ARG A 71 6.06 -2.88 -0.13
CA ARG A 71 5.07 -1.82 -0.21
C ARG A 71 4.89 -1.35 -1.64
N TYR A 72 3.65 -1.09 -2.03
CA TYR A 72 3.30 -0.31 -3.22
C TYR A 72 2.50 0.90 -2.77
N ASP A 73 2.89 2.10 -3.17
CA ASP A 73 2.14 3.31 -2.85
C ASP A 73 2.36 4.44 -3.86
N ASN A 74 1.40 5.35 -3.94
CA ASN A 74 1.53 6.66 -4.57
C ASN A 74 1.01 7.79 -3.66
N ASP A 75 0.86 7.49 -2.36
CA ASP A 75 0.28 8.37 -1.34
C ASP A 75 1.32 9.35 -0.74
N HIS A 76 2.16 9.96 -1.57
CA HIS A 76 3.22 10.89 -1.11
C HIS A 76 3.22 12.26 -1.78
N GLY A 77 2.27 12.55 -2.69
CA GLY A 77 2.03 13.93 -3.13
C GLY A 77 2.59 14.34 -4.49
N ASP A 78 3.50 13.55 -5.07
CA ASP A 78 4.17 13.83 -6.36
C ASP A 78 3.55 13.05 -7.55
N GLY A 79 2.61 12.14 -7.24
CA GLY A 79 1.91 11.31 -8.20
C GLY A 79 2.73 10.18 -8.82
N THR A 80 3.95 9.92 -8.36
CA THR A 80 4.69 8.72 -8.79
C THR A 80 4.20 7.48 -8.05
N HIS A 81 4.29 6.32 -8.70
CA HIS A 81 3.99 5.04 -8.07
C HIS A 81 5.31 4.40 -7.66
N HIS A 82 5.47 4.13 -6.37
CA HIS A 82 6.65 3.49 -5.82
C HIS A 82 6.36 2.04 -5.43
N ARG A 83 7.39 1.21 -5.58
CA ARG A 83 7.50 -0.10 -4.95
C ARG A 83 8.70 -0.05 -4.01
N HIS A 84 8.53 -0.55 -2.80
CA HIS A 84 9.62 -0.73 -1.84
C HIS A 84 9.76 -2.21 -1.50
N VAL A 85 10.99 -2.68 -1.42
CA VAL A 85 11.34 -4.05 -1.00
C VAL A 85 12.37 -3.94 0.12
N ASP A 86 12.11 -4.62 1.23
CA ASP A 86 12.98 -4.56 2.42
C ASP A 86 13.26 -3.11 2.92
N GLY A 87 12.30 -2.22 2.67
CA GLY A 87 12.36 -0.80 3.00
C GLY A 87 13.00 0.09 1.92
N ASP A 88 13.75 -0.48 0.99
CA ASP A 88 14.43 0.26 -0.08
C ASP A 88 13.50 0.51 -1.28
N LEU A 89 13.66 1.66 -1.93
CA LEU A 89 12.96 1.98 -3.18
C LEU A 89 13.46 1.09 -4.32
N ASP A 90 12.54 0.41 -4.99
CA ASP A 90 12.82 -0.33 -6.23
C ASP A 90 12.85 0.64 -7.41
N SER A 91 14.05 1.03 -7.84
CA SER A 91 14.25 1.97 -8.95
C SER A 91 13.88 1.40 -10.33
N ASP A 92 13.79 0.08 -10.45
CA ASP A 92 13.43 -0.61 -11.70
C ASP A 92 11.92 -0.86 -11.80
N TYR A 93 11.14 -0.44 -10.79
CA TYR A 93 9.70 -0.61 -10.79
C TYR A 93 9.03 0.33 -11.79
N GLU A 94 8.26 -0.27 -12.71
CA GLU A 94 7.34 0.43 -13.59
C GLU A 94 5.90 0.16 -13.18
N PHE A 95 5.09 1.23 -13.14
CA PHE A 95 3.66 1.13 -12.84
C PHE A 95 2.96 0.25 -13.91
N PRO A 96 2.24 -0.83 -13.51
CA PRO A 96 1.66 -1.78 -14.46
C PRO A 96 0.42 -1.27 -15.21
N GLY A 97 0.01 -0.03 -14.97
CA GLY A 97 -1.10 0.63 -15.68
C GLY A 97 -2.43 0.65 -14.93
N SER A 98 -2.62 -0.15 -13.88
CA SER A 98 -3.82 -0.12 -13.03
C SER A 98 -3.54 -0.55 -11.59
N VAL A 99 -4.41 -0.15 -10.66
CA VAL A 99 -4.32 -0.59 -9.25
C VAL A 99 -4.79 -2.03 -9.07
N ALA A 100 -5.70 -2.52 -9.92
CA ALA A 100 -6.05 -3.94 -9.96
C ALA A 100 -4.80 -4.81 -10.23
N ALA A 101 -3.98 -4.44 -11.22
CA ALA A 101 -2.74 -5.17 -11.52
C ALA A 101 -1.73 -5.15 -10.36
N ILE A 102 -1.66 -4.03 -9.62
CA ILE A 102 -0.84 -3.94 -8.40
C ILE A 102 -1.40 -4.82 -7.29
N TYR A 103 -2.71 -4.80 -7.08
CA TYR A 103 -3.38 -5.60 -6.06
C TYR A 103 -3.11 -7.09 -6.29
N GLU A 104 -3.33 -7.58 -7.52
CA GLU A 104 -3.04 -8.96 -7.90
C GLU A 104 -1.56 -9.30 -7.70
N ARG A 105 -0.66 -8.44 -8.18
CA ARG A 105 0.79 -8.60 -8.05
C ARG A 105 1.22 -8.66 -6.58
N PHE A 106 0.68 -7.79 -5.74
CA PHE A 106 0.99 -7.71 -4.32
C PHE A 106 0.58 -8.99 -3.57
N PHE A 107 -0.64 -9.49 -3.77
CA PHE A 107 -1.09 -10.71 -3.12
C PHE A 107 -0.34 -11.95 -3.63
N ASN A 108 0.02 -11.98 -4.92
CA ASN A 108 0.88 -13.02 -5.48
C ASN A 108 2.29 -13.00 -4.84
N GLU A 109 2.96 -11.85 -4.81
CA GLU A 109 4.32 -11.71 -4.26
C GLU A 109 4.39 -12.02 -2.77
N THR A 110 3.37 -11.63 -1.99
CA THR A 110 3.31 -11.91 -0.55
C THR A 110 2.89 -13.35 -0.23
N GLY A 111 2.36 -14.09 -1.21
CA GLY A 111 1.76 -15.41 -1.01
C GLY A 111 0.61 -15.38 0.00
N THR A 112 -0.11 -14.25 0.07
CA THR A 112 -1.27 -14.07 0.95
C THR A 112 -2.55 -14.09 0.12
N GLU A 113 -3.61 -14.65 0.69
CA GLU A 113 -4.92 -14.58 0.04
C GLU A 113 -5.50 -13.16 0.17
N PRO A 114 -6.02 -12.57 -0.93
CA PRO A 114 -6.76 -11.31 -0.89
C PRO A 114 -7.83 -11.31 0.20
N PHE A 115 -7.98 -10.20 0.92
CA PHE A 115 -8.99 -10.10 1.97
C PHE A 115 -9.74 -8.78 1.93
N GLY A 116 -10.94 -8.76 1.36
CA GLY A 116 -11.75 -7.56 1.23
C GLY A 116 -12.07 -7.31 -0.24
N PRO A 117 -12.68 -6.16 -0.55
CA PRO A 117 -13.09 -5.85 -1.89
C PRO A 117 -11.87 -5.61 -2.78
N SER A 118 -11.97 -6.08 -4.02
CA SER A 118 -10.97 -5.77 -5.05
C SER A 118 -11.11 -4.31 -5.49
N PRO A 119 -10.05 -3.68 -6.02
CA PRO A 119 -10.14 -2.33 -6.57
C PRO A 119 -11.20 -2.22 -7.69
N GLU A 120 -11.42 -3.29 -8.46
CA GLU A 120 -12.43 -3.32 -9.52
C GLU A 120 -13.87 -3.12 -9.01
N GLU A 121 -14.15 -3.47 -7.76
CA GLU A 121 -15.47 -3.26 -7.14
C GLU A 121 -15.79 -1.78 -6.86
N TYR A 122 -14.79 -0.90 -6.95
CA TYR A 122 -14.91 0.53 -6.70
C TYR A 122 -14.85 1.39 -7.98
N ASP A 123 -14.84 0.78 -9.17
CA ASP A 123 -14.68 1.48 -10.46
C ASP A 123 -13.42 2.39 -10.50
N ILE A 124 -12.33 1.96 -9.83
CA ILE A 124 -11.02 2.64 -9.79
C ILE A 124 -9.95 1.95 -10.63
#